data_AF-A0A7K5WYD3-F1
#
_entry.id   AF-A0A7K5WYD3-F1
#
_cell.length_a   1.000
_cell.length_b   1.000
_cell.length_c   1.000
_cell.angle_alpha   90.00
_cell.angle_beta   90.00
_cell.angle_gamma   90.00
#
_symmetry.space_group_name_H-M   'P 1'
#
loop_
_entity.id
_entity.type
_entity.pdbx_description
1 polymer ?
#
loop_
_entity_poly.entity_id
_entity_poly.type
_entity_poly.pdbx_seq_one_letter_code
_entity_poly.pdbx_strand_id
1 'polypeptide(L)'
;MPKRSCPFGDAAPLQLKTRVGLRELSRGVRGEEYRREVFAYMEGAAAAARPAEPGPAGETQGEGPRWNGQLLIGHDGKLRRRPADRVVPVGASRACSSCVRTADVKDVCVQCDRFVCQSCSRLCSCCNTVTCSLCSAVDYGDVGEQVLCNGCSVFQV
;
A
#
# COMPACT_ATOMS: atom_id res chain seq x y z
N MET A 1 3.27 12.26 49.41
CA MET A 1 3.58 11.40 48.24
C MET A 1 4.94 11.81 47.67
N PRO A 2 5.91 10.90 47.52
CA PRO A 2 7.18 11.22 46.86
C PRO A 2 6.91 11.52 45.38
N LYS A 3 7.35 12.68 44.88
CA LYS A 3 7.31 12.93 43.42
C LYS A 3 8.32 12.01 42.75
N ARG A 4 7.87 11.29 41.71
CA ARG A 4 8.73 10.42 40.90
C ARG A 4 9.81 11.26 40.24
N SER A 5 11.03 10.75 40.18
CA SER A 5 12.13 11.39 39.47
C SER A 5 11.78 11.56 37.99
N CYS A 6 12.12 12.72 37.42
CA CYS A 6 11.92 12.98 35.99
C CYS A 6 12.79 12.01 35.18
N PRO A 7 12.21 11.16 34.31
CA PRO A 7 12.97 10.19 33.51
C PRO A 7 13.81 10.87 32.41
N PHE A 8 13.60 12.17 32.18
CA PHE A 8 14.30 12.99 31.19
C PHE A 8 15.32 13.93 31.84
N GLY A 9 16.05 13.47 32.86
CA GLY A 9 17.15 14.24 33.48
C GLY A 9 18.22 14.71 32.47
N ASP A 10 19.27 15.38 32.97
CA ASP A 10 20.32 16.16 32.28
C ASP A 10 20.97 15.58 30.99
N ALA A 11 20.62 14.36 30.59
CA ALA A 11 20.98 13.70 29.33
C ALA A 11 19.95 13.88 28.19
N ALA A 12 18.83 14.57 28.40
CA ALA A 12 17.91 14.87 27.31
C ALA A 12 18.59 15.84 26.31
N PRO A 13 18.62 15.51 25.00
CA PRO A 13 19.19 16.42 24.02
C PRO A 13 18.48 17.76 24.10
N LEU A 14 19.25 18.85 24.23
CA LEU A 14 18.71 20.21 24.23
C LEU A 14 17.83 20.37 22.99
N GLN A 15 16.55 20.66 23.19
CA GLN A 15 15.63 20.96 22.11
C GLN A 15 16.01 22.31 21.51
N LEU A 16 16.97 22.29 20.58
CA LEU A 16 17.43 23.48 19.87
C LEU A 16 16.40 23.85 18.81
N LYS A 17 15.90 25.08 18.88
CA LYS A 17 15.07 25.63 17.81
C LYS A 17 15.97 26.03 16.64
N THR A 18 15.90 25.28 15.56
CA THR A 18 16.54 25.67 14.29
C THR A 18 15.71 26.79 13.65
N ARG A 19 16.34 27.93 13.39
CA ARG A 19 15.71 29.03 12.66
C ARG A 19 15.59 28.65 11.18
N VAL A 20 14.37 28.54 10.68
CA VAL A 20 14.08 28.34 9.25
C VAL A 20 13.65 29.68 8.68
N GLY A 21 14.41 30.22 7.71
CA GLY A 21 14.10 31.47 7.04
C GLY A 21 13.21 31.29 5.81
N LEU A 22 12.76 32.40 5.24
CA LEU A 22 11.90 32.40 4.05
C LEU A 22 12.60 31.77 2.83
N ARG A 23 13.93 31.89 2.74
CA ARG A 23 14.73 31.27 1.67
C ARG A 23 14.70 29.75 1.76
N GLU A 24 14.91 29.21 2.96
CA GLU A 24 14.86 27.77 3.23
C GLU A 24 13.45 27.21 3.04
N LEU A 25 12.41 27.98 3.42
CA LEU A 25 11.02 27.61 3.15
C LEU A 25 10.71 27.59 1.65
N SER A 26 11.17 28.59 0.90
CA SER A 26 10.83 28.74 -0.52
C SER A 26 11.64 27.83 -1.44
N ARG A 27 12.90 27.55 -1.10
CA ARG A 27 13.85 26.83 -1.96
C ARG A 27 14.31 25.50 -1.39
N GLY A 28 13.93 25.16 -0.16
CA GLY A 28 14.40 23.98 0.56
C GLY A 28 15.82 24.15 1.09
N VAL A 29 16.14 23.46 2.19
CA VAL A 29 17.52 23.30 2.65
C VAL A 29 18.22 22.36 1.67
N ARG A 30 19.29 22.83 1.01
CA ARG A 30 19.99 22.12 -0.09
C ARG A 30 19.16 21.82 -1.34
N GLY A 31 18.10 22.60 -1.62
CA GLY A 31 17.20 22.29 -2.74
C GLY A 31 17.79 22.37 -4.15
N GLU A 32 18.95 23.01 -4.37
CA GLU A 32 19.68 22.92 -5.65
C GLU A 32 20.27 21.53 -5.88
N GLU A 33 20.95 20.97 -4.88
CA GLU A 33 21.58 19.65 -4.99
C GLU A 33 20.52 18.57 -5.19
N TYR A 34 19.45 18.61 -4.39
CA TYR A 34 18.34 17.67 -4.54
C TYR A 34 17.66 17.76 -5.91
N ARG A 35 17.47 18.98 -6.43
CA ARG A 35 16.92 19.16 -7.80
C ARG A 35 17.84 18.53 -8.84
N ARG A 36 19.15 18.75 -8.76
CA ARG A 36 20.12 18.16 -9.72
C ARG A 36 20.14 16.63 -9.63
N GLU A 37 20.09 16.07 -8.43
CA GLU A 37 20.01 14.62 -8.23
C GLU A 37 18.74 14.02 -8.85
N VAL A 38 17.59 14.66 -8.64
CA VAL A 38 16.32 14.22 -9.24
C VAL A 38 16.37 14.35 -10.76
N PHE A 39 16.90 15.45 -11.30
CA PHE A 39 17.05 15.61 -12.75
C PHE A 39 17.98 14.56 -13.36
N ALA A 40 19.14 14.30 -12.75
CA ALA A 40 20.07 13.27 -13.22
C ALA A 40 19.45 11.87 -13.16
N TYR A 41 18.69 11.57 -12.10
CA TYR A 41 17.95 10.32 -11.99
C TYR A 41 16.89 10.17 -13.10
N MET A 42 16.15 11.25 -13.39
CA MET A 42 15.13 11.26 -14.45
C MET A 42 15.74 11.17 -15.85
N GLU A 43 16.90 11.81 -16.10
CA GLU A 43 17.62 11.64 -17.37
C GLU A 43 18.14 10.21 -17.54
N GLY A 44 18.67 9.59 -16.48
CA GLY A 44 19.04 8.17 -16.50
C GLY A 44 17.86 7.25 -16.79
N ALA A 45 16.67 7.57 -16.26
CA ALA A 45 15.43 6.85 -16.56
C ALA A 45 14.96 7.08 -18.01
N ALA A 46 15.10 8.29 -18.56
CA ALA A 46 14.76 8.61 -19.94
C ALA A 46 15.70 7.93 -20.96
N ALA A 47 16.99 7.79 -20.64
CA ALA A 47 17.95 7.06 -21.47
C ALA A 47 17.64 5.56 -21.57
N ALA A 48 17.05 4.97 -20.52
CA ALA A 48 16.55 3.60 -20.52
C ALA A 48 15.23 3.44 -21.32
N ALA A 49 14.55 4.54 -21.64
CA ALA A 49 13.28 4.58 -22.36
C ALA A 49 13.46 5.00 -23.83
N ARG A 50 14.51 4.52 -24.52
CA ARG A 50 14.60 4.72 -25.98
C ARG A 50 13.36 4.11 -26.65
N PRO A 51 12.63 4.85 -27.49
CA PRO A 51 11.53 4.27 -28.24
C PRO A 51 12.10 3.24 -29.21
N ALA A 52 11.55 2.02 -29.16
CA ALA A 52 11.77 1.04 -30.21
C ALA A 52 11.30 1.64 -31.54
N GLU A 53 12.10 1.43 -32.59
CA GLU A 53 11.82 1.83 -33.97
C GLU A 53 10.36 1.52 -34.36
N PRO A 54 9.68 2.39 -35.12
CA PRO A 54 8.27 2.18 -35.45
C PRO A 54 8.10 1.01 -36.43
N GLY A 55 7.75 -0.15 -35.88
CA GLY A 55 7.11 -1.25 -36.61
C GLY A 55 5.67 -0.89 -36.99
N PRO A 56 5.07 -1.58 -38.00
CA PRO A 56 3.82 -1.16 -38.60
C PRO A 56 2.67 -1.25 -37.58
N ALA A 57 1.72 -0.31 -37.74
CA ALA A 57 0.58 -0.05 -36.88
C ALA A 57 -0.10 -1.32 -36.33
N GLY A 58 0.14 -1.58 -35.05
CA GLY A 58 -0.66 -2.44 -34.20
C GLY A 58 -0.86 -1.70 -32.89
N GLU A 59 -2.11 -1.46 -32.53
CA GLU A 59 -2.54 -0.67 -31.39
C GLU A 59 -2.15 -1.34 -30.07
N THR A 60 -0.90 -1.21 -29.65
CA THR A 60 -0.46 -1.70 -28.33
C THR A 60 -0.46 -0.54 -27.35
N GLN A 61 -1.56 -0.41 -26.61
CA GLN A 61 -1.66 0.50 -25.48
C GLN A 61 -0.51 0.22 -24.50
N GLY A 62 0.35 1.21 -24.30
CA GLY A 62 1.49 1.11 -23.40
C GLY A 62 1.05 0.83 -21.97
N GLU A 63 1.37 -0.36 -21.47
CA GLU A 63 1.27 -0.67 -20.04
C GLU A 63 2.45 -0.01 -19.30
N GLY A 64 2.20 1.16 -18.73
CA GLY A 64 3.09 1.75 -17.73
C GLY A 64 3.23 0.88 -16.48
N PRO A 65 4.17 1.19 -15.56
CA PRO A 65 4.45 0.38 -14.38
C PRO A 65 3.17 0.09 -13.59
N ARG A 66 2.81 -1.19 -13.50
CA ARG A 66 1.54 -1.67 -12.95
C ARG A 66 1.62 -1.69 -11.42
N TRP A 67 1.23 -0.60 -10.78
CA TRP A 67 1.24 -0.49 -9.31
C TRP A 67 -0.01 -1.18 -8.76
N ASN A 68 0.18 -2.32 -8.10
CA ASN A 68 -0.90 -3.05 -7.45
C ASN A 68 -1.51 -2.17 -6.34
N GLY A 69 -2.79 -1.78 -6.50
CA GLY A 69 -3.54 -1.02 -5.49
C GLY A 69 -4.02 0.37 -5.92
N GLN A 70 -3.72 0.82 -7.15
CA GLN A 70 -4.23 2.11 -7.64
C GLN A 70 -5.75 2.06 -7.86
N LEU A 71 -6.46 3.00 -7.23
CA LEU A 71 -7.90 3.21 -7.41
C LEU A 71 -8.11 4.18 -8.59
N LEU A 72 -9.00 3.83 -9.52
CA LEU A 72 -9.49 4.72 -10.58
C LEU A 72 -10.70 5.52 -10.06
N ILE A 73 -10.77 6.79 -10.42
CA ILE A 73 -12.00 7.58 -10.24
C ILE A 73 -12.95 7.21 -11.39
N GLY A 74 -14.10 6.64 -11.06
CA GLY A 74 -15.16 6.34 -12.02
C GLY A 74 -15.84 7.62 -12.52
N HIS A 75 -16.57 7.51 -13.63
CA HIS A 75 -17.39 8.61 -14.16
C HIS A 75 -18.46 9.09 -13.17
N ASP A 76 -18.79 8.26 -12.18
CA ASP A 76 -19.68 8.54 -11.06
C ASP A 76 -18.97 9.21 -9.86
N GLY A 77 -17.69 9.56 -10.01
CA GLY A 77 -16.86 10.15 -8.96
C GLY A 77 -16.41 9.17 -7.87
N LYS A 78 -16.75 7.87 -7.98
CA LYS A 78 -16.38 6.87 -6.97
C LYS A 78 -15.02 6.27 -7.26
N LEU A 79 -14.25 6.00 -6.20
CA LEU A 79 -13.01 5.26 -6.31
C LEU A 79 -13.31 3.78 -6.54
N ARG A 80 -12.96 3.29 -7.73
CA ARG A 80 -13.09 1.89 -8.12
C ARG A 80 -11.70 1.28 -8.25
N ARG A 81 -11.51 0.04 -7.79
CA ARG A 81 -10.29 -0.69 -8.14
C ARG A 81 -10.27 -0.92 -9.64
N ARG A 82 -9.12 -0.67 -10.26
CA ARG A 82 -8.91 -1.13 -11.63
C ARG A 82 -9.13 -2.64 -11.63
N PRO A 83 -10.05 -3.19 -12.44
CA PRO A 83 -10.10 -4.63 -12.61
C PRO A 83 -8.71 -5.04 -13.05
N ALA A 84 -8.04 -5.86 -12.24
CA ALA A 84 -6.79 -6.45 -12.66
C ALA A 84 -7.13 -7.26 -13.90
N ASP A 85 -6.73 -6.75 -15.07
CA ASP A 85 -6.91 -7.48 -16.31
C ASP A 85 -6.30 -8.86 -16.09
N ARG A 86 -7.15 -9.89 -16.12
CA ARG A 86 -6.84 -11.25 -15.66
C ARG A 86 -5.97 -11.96 -16.70
N VAL A 87 -4.96 -11.27 -17.22
CA VAL A 87 -3.80 -11.95 -17.79
C VAL A 87 -3.04 -12.48 -16.58
N VAL A 88 -3.44 -13.67 -16.13
CA VAL A 88 -2.65 -14.46 -15.18
C VAL A 88 -1.30 -14.64 -15.86
N PRO A 89 -0.22 -14.01 -15.37
CA PRO A 89 1.10 -14.30 -15.91
C PRO A 89 1.30 -15.79 -15.65
N VAL A 90 1.53 -16.57 -16.71
CA VAL A 90 2.00 -17.94 -16.58
C VAL A 90 3.28 -17.87 -15.76
N GLY A 91 3.21 -18.19 -14.47
CA GLY A 91 4.32 -18.09 -13.52
C GLY A 91 4.11 -17.20 -12.27
N ALA A 92 2.98 -16.51 -12.11
CA ALA A 92 2.70 -15.81 -10.85
C ALA A 92 2.63 -16.81 -9.68
N SER A 93 3.34 -16.51 -8.59
CA SER A 93 3.47 -17.44 -7.46
C SER A 93 2.10 -17.80 -6.92
N ARG A 94 1.76 -19.08 -7.00
CA ARG A 94 0.60 -19.69 -6.35
C ARG A 94 0.88 -19.82 -4.84
N ALA A 95 1.36 -18.76 -4.19
CA ALA A 95 1.61 -18.73 -2.76
C ALA A 95 0.51 -17.95 -2.05
N CYS A 96 0.16 -18.37 -0.82
CA CYS A 96 -0.72 -17.60 0.04
C CYS A 96 -0.05 -16.27 0.41
N SER A 97 -0.75 -15.16 0.28
CA SER A 97 -0.19 -13.83 0.57
C SER A 97 0.01 -13.55 2.05
N SER A 98 -0.61 -14.35 2.93
CA SER A 98 -0.45 -14.22 4.38
C SER A 98 0.67 -15.10 4.94
N CYS A 99 0.81 -16.35 4.46
CA CYS A 99 1.76 -17.31 5.02
C CYS A 99 2.84 -17.78 4.04
N VAL A 100 2.82 -17.29 2.80
CA VAL A 100 3.77 -17.57 1.70
C VAL A 100 3.83 -19.06 1.29
N ARG A 101 3.07 -19.94 1.95
CA ARG A 101 2.93 -21.35 1.59
C ARG A 101 2.18 -21.50 0.28
N THR A 102 2.65 -22.42 -0.57
CA THR A 102 1.88 -22.92 -1.70
C THR A 102 0.71 -23.76 -1.17
N ALA A 103 -0.46 -23.58 -1.77
CA ALA A 103 -1.66 -24.34 -1.43
C ALA A 103 -2.46 -24.58 -2.71
N ASP A 104 -3.00 -25.78 -2.90
CA ASP A 104 -3.73 -26.11 -4.12
C ASP A 104 -5.09 -25.41 -4.16
N VAL A 105 -5.73 -25.27 -3.01
CA VAL A 105 -6.98 -24.54 -2.83
C VAL A 105 -6.71 -23.15 -2.25
N LYS A 106 -7.13 -22.11 -2.96
CA LYS A 106 -7.00 -20.72 -2.52
C LYS A 106 -8.24 -19.92 -2.81
N ASP A 107 -8.58 -19.07 -1.87
CA ASP A 107 -9.58 -18.02 -2.04
C ASP A 107 -8.91 -16.68 -2.35
N VAL A 108 -9.72 -15.72 -2.80
CA VAL A 108 -9.28 -14.34 -3.05
C VAL A 108 -9.88 -13.45 -1.99
N CYS A 109 -9.03 -12.69 -1.29
CA CYS A 109 -9.51 -11.72 -0.31
C CYS A 109 -10.18 -10.54 -1.02
N VAL A 110 -11.46 -10.28 -0.74
CA VAL A 110 -12.23 -9.16 -1.36
C VAL A 110 -11.64 -7.79 -1.03
N GLN A 111 -10.92 -7.67 0.08
CA GLN A 111 -10.32 -6.41 0.55
C GLN A 111 -8.94 -6.13 -0.05
N CYS A 112 -8.22 -7.08 -0.63
CA CYS A 112 -6.90 -6.80 -1.22
C CYS A 112 -6.63 -7.53 -2.54
N ASP A 113 -7.61 -8.30 -3.03
CA ASP A 113 -7.58 -9.09 -4.27
C ASP A 113 -6.41 -10.08 -4.37
N ARG A 114 -5.83 -10.43 -3.22
CA ARG A 114 -4.71 -11.36 -3.09
C ARG A 114 -5.19 -12.76 -2.74
N PHE A 115 -4.47 -13.77 -3.26
CA PHE A 115 -4.73 -15.17 -2.95
C PHE A 115 -4.35 -15.53 -1.51
N VAL A 116 -5.21 -16.28 -0.83
CA VAL A 116 -4.99 -16.82 0.52
C VAL A 116 -5.37 -18.29 0.59
N CYS A 117 -4.62 -19.07 1.36
CA CYS A 117 -5.00 -20.46 1.65
C CYS A 117 -6.15 -20.50 2.65
N GLN A 118 -6.82 -21.66 2.74
CA GLN A 118 -7.95 -21.87 3.67
C GLN A 118 -7.61 -21.55 5.13
N SER A 119 -6.36 -21.79 5.57
CA SER A 119 -5.93 -21.45 6.94
C SER A 119 -5.77 -19.95 7.18
N CYS A 120 -5.63 -19.16 6.12
CA CYS A 120 -5.43 -17.71 6.18
C CYS A 120 -6.66 -16.90 5.73
N SER A 121 -7.65 -17.56 5.14
CA SER A 121 -8.96 -17.00 4.84
C SER A 121 -9.80 -16.96 6.11
N ARG A 122 -10.53 -15.86 6.30
CA ARG A 122 -11.55 -15.69 7.32
C ARG A 122 -12.81 -15.13 6.69
N LEU A 123 -13.98 -15.49 7.22
CA LEU A 123 -15.25 -14.94 6.80
C LEU A 123 -15.63 -13.78 7.71
N CYS A 124 -16.05 -12.67 7.12
CA CYS A 124 -16.56 -11.56 7.90
C CYS A 124 -17.94 -11.89 8.45
N SER A 125 -18.16 -11.76 9.76
CA SER A 125 -19.45 -12.01 10.41
C SER A 125 -20.58 -11.12 9.90
N CYS A 126 -20.29 -9.91 9.41
CA CYS A 126 -21.31 -8.98 8.91
C CYS A 126 -21.68 -9.21 7.44
N CYS A 127 -20.69 -9.31 6.54
CA CYS A 127 -20.94 -9.35 5.09
C CYS A 127 -20.64 -10.71 4.45
N ASN A 128 -20.22 -11.69 5.25
CA ASN A 128 -19.89 -13.06 4.85
C ASN A 128 -18.87 -13.20 3.69
N THR A 129 -18.11 -12.14 3.40
CA THR A 129 -17.07 -12.17 2.36
C THR A 129 -15.76 -12.72 2.90
N VAL A 130 -15.00 -13.39 2.04
CA VAL A 130 -13.65 -13.88 2.36
C VAL A 130 -12.66 -12.72 2.50
N THR A 131 -11.96 -12.70 3.62
CA THR A 131 -10.92 -11.74 3.97
C THR A 131 -9.65 -12.45 4.44
N CYS A 132 -8.48 -11.85 4.20
CA CYS A 132 -7.23 -12.36 4.76
C CYS A 132 -7.08 -11.90 6.22
N SER A 133 -6.18 -12.55 6.95
CA SER A 133 -5.80 -12.17 8.32
C SER A 133 -5.34 -10.72 8.48
N LEU A 134 -4.83 -10.08 7.41
CA LEU A 134 -4.39 -8.67 7.43
C LEU A 134 -5.53 -7.68 7.13
N CYS A 135 -6.60 -8.12 6.48
CA CYS A 135 -7.76 -7.31 6.11
C CYS A 135 -8.97 -7.57 7.00
N SER A 136 -8.75 -8.24 8.13
CA SER A 136 -9.77 -8.52 9.13
C SER A 136 -9.27 -8.19 10.52
N ALA A 137 -10.16 -7.65 11.34
CA ALA A 137 -10.00 -7.51 12.78
C ALA A 137 -10.76 -8.65 13.48
N VAL A 138 -10.21 -9.13 14.60
CA VAL A 138 -10.94 -10.03 15.50
C VAL A 138 -11.41 -9.18 16.68
N ASP A 139 -12.73 -9.07 16.81
CA ASP A 139 -13.39 -8.44 17.94
C ASP A 139 -13.61 -9.50 19.02
N TYR A 140 -13.14 -9.24 20.23
CA TYR A 140 -13.22 -10.13 21.40
C TYR A 140 -14.28 -9.61 22.37
N GLY A 141 -15.46 -9.26 21.85
CA GLY A 141 -16.58 -8.78 22.65
C GLY A 141 -17.26 -9.86 23.52
N ASP A 142 -18.32 -9.46 24.22
CA ASP A 142 -19.05 -10.30 25.20
C ASP A 142 -19.70 -11.57 24.61
N VAL A 143 -19.81 -11.69 23.29
CA VAL A 143 -20.43 -12.82 22.58
C VAL A 143 -19.40 -13.79 21.96
N GLY A 144 -18.11 -13.56 22.20
CA GLY A 144 -17.00 -14.38 21.69
C GLY A 144 -16.24 -13.75 20.51
N GLU A 145 -15.35 -14.53 19.90
CA GLU A 145 -14.48 -14.08 18.80
C GLU A 145 -15.30 -13.81 17.52
N GLN A 146 -15.41 -12.55 17.10
CA GLN A 146 -16.04 -12.17 15.84
C GLN A 146 -15.00 -11.64 14.86
N VAL A 147 -15.06 -12.11 13.61
CA VAL A 147 -14.14 -11.62 12.57
C VAL A 147 -14.86 -10.59 11.72
N LEU A 148 -14.30 -9.39 11.60
CA LEU A 148 -14.84 -8.33 10.77
C LEU A 148 -13.83 -7.89 9.73
N CYS A 149 -14.29 -7.69 8.50
CA CYS A 149 -13.45 -7.02 7.51
C CYS A 149 -13.24 -5.56 7.93
N ASN A 150 -12.13 -4.95 7.50
CA ASN A 150 -11.83 -3.55 7.81
C ASN A 150 -12.94 -2.56 7.39
N GLY A 151 -13.78 -2.94 6.42
CA GLY A 151 -14.95 -2.17 6.02
C GLY A 151 -16.17 -2.35 6.94
N CYS A 152 -16.33 -3.50 7.58
CA CYS A 152 -17.43 -3.73 8.54
C CYS A 152 -17.05 -3.29 9.95
N SER A 153 -15.76 -3.34 10.31
CA SER A 153 -15.29 -2.92 11.63
C SER A 153 -15.52 -1.43 11.90
N VAL A 154 -15.59 -0.57 10.87
CA VAL A 154 -15.87 0.86 11.06
C VAL A 154 -17.32 1.16 11.46
N PHE A 155 -18.23 0.19 11.35
CA PHE A 155 -19.64 0.35 11.70
C PHE A 155 -20.00 -0.26 13.06
N GLN A 156 -19.04 -0.88 13.77
CA GLN A 156 -19.14 -1.18 15.19
C GLN A 156 -18.69 0.06 15.97
N VAL A 157 -19.64 0.91 16.36
CA VAL A 157 -19.46 2.01 17.32
C VAL A 157 -20.45 1.82 18.44
#